data_AF-A0A0C2WJE5-F1
#
_entry.id   AF-A0A0C2WJE5-F1
#
_cell.length_a   1.000
_cell.length_b   1.000
_cell.length_c   1.000
_cell.angle_alpha   90.00
_cell.angle_beta   90.00
_cell.angle_gamma   90.00
#
_symmetry.space_group_name_H-M   'P 1'
#
loop_
_entity.id
_entity.type
_entity.pdbx_description
1 polymer ?
#
loop_
_entity_poly.entity_id
_entity_poly.type
_entity_poly.pdbx_seq_one_letter_code
_entity_poly.pdbx_strand_id
1 'polypeptide(L)'
;MNLGADTTMKGTSPSEQLPTEILLIIFEENSPKSHSRPEYRAILTLASVCQTWRRVIINTPSFWTYVNLNPTHYERNFDVGDTIYSSRLSIQLQRTRTAPLHISWYLNGTLHPRLLNIIYTMAPLSRWRSLAIYVSSLCVTNSRASGARAINVDPEIPCLSGSFENLQQLSFYGTGEFPSWLADLVENTALKLRKLQVGTNYTGILRTHLKEASARVKKATKPLPKLGHSATTFKAHVSH
;
A
#
# COMPACT_ATOMS: atom_id res chain seq x y z
N MET A 1 -44.74 56.47 8.51
CA MET A 1 -44.46 55.74 7.27
C MET A 1 -43.32 54.79 7.56
N ASN A 2 -43.62 53.50 7.70
CA ASN A 2 -42.64 52.44 7.94
C ASN A 2 -42.08 51.97 6.59
N LEU A 3 -40.77 52.12 6.40
CA LEU A 3 -40.05 51.45 5.32
C LEU A 3 -39.75 50.02 5.78
N GLY A 4 -40.39 49.06 5.11
CA GLY A 4 -40.25 47.63 5.38
C GLY A 4 -38.83 47.14 5.14
N ALA A 5 -38.29 46.45 6.15
CA ALA A 5 -37.07 45.67 6.02
C ALA A 5 -37.38 44.43 5.17
N ASP A 6 -36.91 44.47 3.93
CA ASP A 6 -36.92 43.33 3.00
C ASP A 6 -35.94 42.27 3.52
N THR A 7 -36.50 41.26 4.18
CA THR A 7 -35.75 40.15 4.77
C THR A 7 -35.41 39.19 3.65
N THR A 8 -34.24 39.38 3.04
CA THR A 8 -33.70 38.47 2.03
C THR A 8 -33.47 37.10 2.68
N MET A 9 -34.42 36.18 2.50
CA MET A 9 -34.22 34.77 2.79
C MET A 9 -33.11 34.25 1.89
N LYS A 10 -31.89 34.18 2.43
CA LYS A 10 -30.80 33.36 1.88
C LYS A 10 -31.29 31.92 1.83
N GLY A 11 -31.82 31.51 0.69
CA GLY A 11 -32.10 30.10 0.41
C GLY A 11 -30.78 29.34 0.48
N THR A 12 -30.57 28.63 1.58
CA THR A 12 -29.50 27.63 1.69
C THR A 12 -29.69 26.62 0.56
N SER A 13 -28.63 26.37 -0.21
CA SER A 13 -28.73 25.44 -1.34
C SER A 13 -29.16 24.05 -0.83
N PRO A 14 -29.89 23.22 -1.61
CA PRO A 14 -30.33 21.89 -1.17
C PRO A 14 -29.18 20.99 -0.67
N SER A 15 -27.96 21.24 -1.16
CA SER A 15 -26.74 20.53 -0.74
C SER A 15 -26.29 20.84 0.70
N GLU A 16 -26.77 21.92 1.30
CA GLU A 16 -26.50 22.31 2.70
C GLU A 16 -27.48 21.66 3.69
N GLN A 17 -28.57 21.06 3.19
CA GLN A 17 -29.62 20.45 4.02
C GLN A 17 -29.45 18.93 4.17
N LEU A 18 -28.57 18.30 3.40
CA LEU A 18 -28.30 16.87 3.51
C LEU A 18 -27.45 16.59 4.75
N PRO A 19 -27.87 15.67 5.65
CA PRO A 19 -27.03 15.20 6.74
C PRO A 19 -25.71 14.63 6.22
N THR A 20 -24.66 14.75 7.02
CA THR A 20 -23.31 14.31 6.63
C THR A 20 -23.28 12.81 6.33
N GLU A 21 -24.09 12.03 7.04
CA GLU A 21 -24.24 10.58 6.88
C GLU A 21 -24.75 10.23 5.47
N ILE A 22 -25.72 10.99 4.96
CA ILE A 22 -26.27 10.76 3.62
C ILE A 22 -25.23 11.13 2.54
N LEU A 23 -24.50 12.23 2.74
CA LEU A 23 -23.39 12.60 1.85
C LEU A 23 -22.32 11.50 1.82
N LEU A 24 -21.98 10.93 2.97
CA LEU A 24 -21.00 9.84 3.06
C LEU A 24 -21.47 8.61 2.29
N ILE A 25 -22.73 8.20 2.41
CA ILE A 25 -23.28 7.07 1.65
C ILE A 25 -23.16 7.32 0.13
N ILE A 26 -23.49 8.54 -0.32
CA ILE A 26 -23.38 8.91 -1.75
C ILE A 26 -21.91 8.89 -2.21
N PHE A 27 -21.00 9.40 -1.39
CA PHE A 27 -19.58 9.44 -1.73
C PHE A 27 -18.93 8.06 -1.66
N GLU A 28 -19.41 7.15 -0.81
CA GLU A 28 -18.92 5.78 -0.72
C GLU A 28 -19.08 5.00 -2.03
N GLU A 29 -20.16 5.23 -2.78
CA GLU A 29 -20.34 4.66 -4.11
C GLU A 29 -19.23 5.08 -5.09
N ASN A 30 -18.65 6.27 -4.87
CA ASN A 30 -17.58 6.85 -5.66
C ASN A 30 -16.19 6.71 -5.00
N SER A 31 -16.10 5.94 -3.90
CA SER A 31 -14.83 5.69 -3.24
C SER A 31 -13.88 4.94 -4.17
N PRO A 32 -12.57 5.22 -4.08
CA PRO A 32 -11.59 4.39 -4.75
C PRO A 32 -11.75 2.94 -4.27
N LYS A 33 -12.01 2.03 -5.23
CA LYS A 33 -12.07 0.58 -5.05
C LYS A 33 -10.79 -0.08 -5.59
N SER A 34 -9.98 0.69 -6.32
CA SER A 34 -8.74 0.29 -6.93
C SER A 34 -7.72 1.43 -6.87
N HIS A 35 -6.51 1.16 -7.39
CA HIS A 35 -5.44 2.15 -7.44
C HIS A 35 -5.51 3.05 -8.69
N SER A 36 -6.67 3.11 -9.34
CA SER A 36 -6.83 3.77 -10.63
C SER A 36 -6.83 5.31 -10.48
N ARG A 37 -6.12 5.99 -11.39
CA ARG A 37 -6.09 7.46 -11.46
C ARG A 37 -7.49 8.09 -11.62
N PRO A 38 -8.45 7.48 -12.36
CA PRO A 38 -9.81 8.01 -12.47
C PRO A 38 -10.54 8.11 -11.13
N GLU A 39 -10.42 7.10 -10.26
CA GLU A 39 -11.13 7.09 -8.96
C GLU A 39 -10.63 8.19 -8.03
N TYR A 40 -9.31 8.39 -7.96
CA TYR A 40 -8.76 9.51 -7.20
C TYR A 40 -9.24 10.87 -7.74
N ARG A 41 -9.35 11.02 -9.07
CA ARG A 41 -9.90 12.24 -9.68
C ARG A 41 -11.37 12.43 -9.33
N ALA A 42 -12.17 11.36 -9.28
CA ALA A 42 -13.58 11.44 -8.90
C ALA A 42 -13.74 12.02 -7.48
N ILE A 43 -12.94 11.57 -6.52
CA ILE A 43 -12.93 12.13 -5.15
C ILE A 43 -12.57 13.62 -5.15
N LEU A 44 -11.57 14.03 -5.93
CA LEU A 44 -11.22 15.45 -6.05
C LEU A 44 -12.33 16.28 -6.71
N THR A 45 -13.01 15.73 -7.72
CA THR A 45 -14.16 16.36 -8.37
C THR A 45 -15.31 16.53 -7.38
N LEU A 46 -15.63 15.50 -6.58
CA LEU A 46 -16.65 15.61 -5.54
C LEU A 46 -16.28 16.68 -4.49
N ALA A 47 -15.01 16.73 -4.09
CA ALA A 47 -14.51 17.76 -3.17
C ALA A 47 -14.48 19.18 -3.78
N SER A 48 -14.74 19.34 -5.08
CA SER A 48 -14.77 20.63 -5.76
C SER A 48 -16.16 21.26 -5.83
N VAL A 49 -17.23 20.47 -5.60
CA VAL A 49 -18.64 20.89 -5.77
C VAL A 49 -19.02 22.06 -4.85
N CYS A 50 -18.91 21.88 -3.54
CA CYS A 50 -19.18 22.94 -2.56
C CYS A 50 -18.30 22.79 -1.31
N GLN A 51 -18.33 23.79 -0.41
CA GLN A 51 -17.52 23.77 0.81
C GLN A 51 -17.90 22.62 1.76
N THR A 52 -19.19 22.29 1.86
CA THR A 52 -19.68 21.18 2.68
C THR A 52 -19.13 19.84 2.19
N TRP A 53 -19.24 19.55 0.89
CA TRP A 53 -18.74 18.31 0.29
C TRP A 53 -17.23 18.18 0.45
N ARG A 54 -16.51 19.28 0.19
CA ARG A 54 -15.07 19.36 0.42
C ARG A 54 -14.70 19.01 1.85
N ARG A 55 -15.38 19.61 2.83
CA ARG A 55 -15.12 19.40 4.25
C ARG A 55 -15.38 17.95 4.66
N VAL A 56 -16.47 17.34 4.19
CA VAL A 56 -16.78 15.92 4.46
C VAL A 56 -15.69 15.02 3.87
N ILE A 57 -15.35 15.18 2.60
CA ILE A 57 -14.38 14.34 1.90
C ILE A 57 -12.97 14.48 2.48
N ILE A 58 -12.49 15.70 2.73
CA ILE A 58 -11.15 15.94 3.30
C ILE A 58 -11.03 15.34 4.70
N ASN A 59 -12.09 15.37 5.51
CA ASN A 59 -12.05 14.90 6.89
C ASN A 59 -12.35 13.41 7.07
N THR A 60 -12.68 12.70 5.98
CA THR A 60 -13.03 11.28 6.00
C THR A 60 -11.85 10.45 5.50
N PRO A 61 -11.10 9.76 6.39
CA PRO A 61 -9.83 9.12 6.02
C PRO A 61 -9.96 8.00 4.98
N SER A 62 -11.09 7.28 4.95
CA SER A 62 -11.32 6.15 4.05
C SER A 62 -11.23 6.51 2.57
N PHE A 63 -11.53 7.76 2.18
CA PHE A 63 -11.39 8.20 0.78
C PHE A 63 -9.93 8.37 0.32
N TRP A 64 -8.98 8.35 1.24
CA TRP A 64 -7.56 8.64 0.96
C TRP A 64 -6.66 7.40 1.06
N THR A 65 -7.20 6.24 1.45
CA THR A 65 -6.41 5.03 1.80
C THR A 65 -5.79 4.32 0.61
N TYR A 66 -6.26 4.55 -0.61
CA TYR A 66 -5.69 3.99 -1.83
C TYR A 66 -4.57 4.89 -2.36
N VAL A 67 -3.34 4.48 -2.07
CA VAL A 67 -2.12 5.24 -2.40
C VAL A 67 -1.46 4.59 -3.60
N ASN A 68 -1.14 5.41 -4.60
CA ASN A 68 -0.43 4.98 -5.80
C ASN A 68 0.99 5.58 -5.81
N LEU A 69 1.98 4.72 -5.65
CA LEU A 69 3.42 4.97 -5.72
C LEU A 69 3.92 4.79 -7.15
N ASN A 70 3.51 5.69 -8.05
CA ASN A 70 3.92 5.71 -9.45
C ASN A 70 4.03 7.16 -9.95
N PRO A 71 5.19 7.81 -9.81
CA PRO A 71 5.39 9.09 -10.46
C PRO A 71 5.33 8.90 -11.98
N THR A 72 4.46 9.66 -12.63
CA THR A 72 4.39 9.69 -14.10
C THR A 72 5.75 10.07 -14.69
N HIS A 73 6.01 9.70 -15.95
CA HIS A 73 7.26 10.03 -16.63
C HIS A 73 7.56 11.55 -16.59
N TYR A 74 6.52 12.39 -16.65
CA TYR A 74 6.64 13.84 -16.46
C TYR A 74 7.08 14.20 -15.03
N GLU A 75 6.48 13.58 -14.01
CA GLU A 75 6.85 13.81 -12.61
C GLU A 75 8.24 13.26 -12.24
N ARG A 76 8.80 12.34 -13.04
CA ARG A 76 10.16 11.80 -12.86
C ARG A 76 11.26 12.67 -13.46
N ASN A 77 10.97 13.38 -14.55
CA ASN A 77 12.00 14.12 -15.29
C ASN A 77 12.30 15.52 -14.73
N PHE A 78 11.46 16.04 -13.82
CA PHE A 78 11.76 17.29 -13.12
C PHE A 78 12.60 16.98 -11.88
N ASP A 79 13.91 16.91 -12.08
CA ASP A 79 14.97 16.67 -11.09
C ASP A 79 15.17 17.85 -10.11
N VAL A 80 14.10 18.57 -9.80
CA VAL A 80 14.13 19.75 -8.93
C VAL A 80 13.27 19.47 -7.71
N GLY A 81 13.92 18.95 -6.67
CA GLY A 81 13.65 19.14 -5.24
C GLY A 81 12.24 18.83 -4.70
N ASP A 82 11.19 19.38 -5.28
CA ASP A 82 9.79 19.31 -4.86
C ASP A 82 8.88 19.01 -6.06
N THR A 83 8.74 17.74 -6.40
CA THR A 83 7.75 17.35 -7.40
C THR A 83 6.35 17.54 -6.83
N ILE A 84 5.42 18.07 -7.64
CA ILE A 84 3.97 18.17 -7.31
C ILE A 84 3.44 16.84 -6.76
N TYR A 85 3.99 15.72 -7.26
CA TYR A 85 3.69 14.38 -6.79
C TYR A 85 4.00 14.17 -5.30
N SER A 86 5.20 14.53 -4.84
CA SER A 86 5.61 14.34 -3.44
C SER A 86 4.71 15.10 -2.47
N SER A 87 4.39 16.36 -2.79
CA SER A 87 3.47 17.19 -1.98
C SER A 87 2.06 16.60 -1.94
N ARG A 88 1.56 16.11 -3.09
CA ARG A 88 0.25 15.44 -3.15
C ARG A 88 0.22 14.15 -2.33
N LEU A 89 1.29 13.35 -2.41
CA LEU A 89 1.43 12.12 -1.63
C LEU A 89 1.43 12.42 -0.12
N SER A 90 2.20 13.41 0.32
CA SER A 90 2.23 13.83 1.73
C SER A 90 0.85 14.28 2.22
N ILE A 91 0.15 15.13 1.46
CA ILE A 91 -1.20 15.58 1.82
C ILE A 91 -2.18 14.40 1.88
N GLN A 92 -2.12 13.49 0.91
CA GLN A 92 -2.95 12.29 0.91
C GLN A 92 -2.69 11.45 2.15
N LEU A 93 -1.43 11.11 2.44
CA LEU A 93 -1.05 10.31 3.60
C LEU A 93 -1.45 10.99 4.92
N GLN A 94 -1.33 12.32 5.03
CA GLN A 94 -1.81 13.05 6.20
C GLN A 94 -3.33 12.86 6.41
N ARG A 95 -4.12 12.88 5.34
CA ARG A 95 -5.58 12.69 5.40
C ARG A 95 -5.99 11.27 5.76
N THR A 96 -5.16 10.27 5.46
CA THR A 96 -5.41 8.89 5.89
C THR A 96 -5.37 8.70 7.41
N ARG A 97 -4.75 9.62 8.17
CA ARG A 97 -4.56 9.50 9.63
C ARG A 97 -3.95 8.14 9.99
N THR A 98 -4.66 7.33 10.77
CA THR A 98 -4.26 5.97 11.17
C THR A 98 -4.95 4.88 10.35
N ALA A 99 -5.77 5.24 9.36
CA ALA A 99 -6.52 4.29 8.56
C ALA A 99 -5.59 3.29 7.82
N PRO A 100 -6.04 2.04 7.63
CA PRO A 100 -5.28 1.03 6.91
C PRO A 100 -5.09 1.46 5.45
N LEU A 101 -3.91 1.19 4.91
CA LEU A 101 -3.50 1.64 3.59
C LEU A 101 -3.59 0.50 2.56
N HIS A 102 -4.01 0.87 1.35
CA HIS A 102 -3.93 0.05 0.16
C HIS A 102 -2.88 0.69 -0.75
N ILE A 103 -1.71 0.08 -0.83
CA ILE A 103 -0.58 0.60 -1.61
C ILE A 103 -0.50 -0.13 -2.95
N SER A 104 -0.44 0.63 -4.03
CA SER A 104 0.01 0.14 -5.33
C SER A 104 1.31 0.81 -5.69
N TRP A 105 2.29 0.02 -6.08
CA TRP A 105 3.63 0.49 -6.35
C TRP A 105 4.06 0.04 -7.73
N TYR A 106 4.30 0.99 -8.62
CA TYR A 106 4.89 0.71 -9.92
C TYR A 106 6.39 1.01 -9.84
N LEU A 107 7.18 -0.04 -9.90
CA LEU A 107 8.63 0.00 -9.89
C LEU A 107 9.12 0.08 -11.33
N ASN A 108 9.62 1.26 -11.68
CA ASN A 108 10.13 1.60 -12.99
C ASN A 108 11.31 2.55 -12.77
N GLY A 109 12.54 2.05 -12.98
CA GLY A 109 13.78 2.75 -12.66
C GLY A 109 14.05 2.89 -11.15
N THR A 110 14.93 3.82 -10.80
CA THR A 110 15.34 4.11 -9.41
C THR A 110 14.30 4.97 -8.70
N LEU A 111 13.97 4.62 -7.45
CA LEU A 111 13.10 5.46 -6.63
C LEU A 111 13.83 6.71 -6.13
N HIS A 112 13.13 7.83 -6.19
CA HIS A 112 13.62 9.06 -5.60
C HIS A 112 13.69 8.93 -4.06
N PRO A 113 14.85 9.21 -3.40
CA PRO A 113 15.03 9.01 -1.95
C PRO A 113 13.98 9.72 -1.08
N ARG A 114 13.53 10.91 -1.49
CA ARG A 114 12.46 11.65 -0.79
C ARG A 114 11.13 10.89 -0.74
N LEU A 115 10.79 10.12 -1.78
CA LEU A 115 9.57 9.31 -1.77
C LEU A 115 9.67 8.18 -0.77
N LEU A 116 10.84 7.51 -0.69
CA LEU A 116 11.10 6.53 0.34
C LEU A 116 10.98 7.16 1.74
N ASN A 117 11.55 8.35 1.94
CA ASN A 117 11.44 9.05 3.22
C ASN A 117 9.98 9.35 3.62
N ILE A 118 9.16 9.83 2.66
CA ILE A 118 7.72 10.06 2.89
C ILE A 118 7.01 8.76 3.24
N ILE A 119 7.28 7.66 2.52
CA ILE A 119 6.67 6.36 2.76
C ILE A 119 7.03 5.86 4.17
N TYR A 120 8.31 5.84 4.53
CA TYR A 120 8.74 5.36 5.84
C TYR A 120 8.23 6.22 6.99
N THR A 121 8.13 7.53 6.81
CA THR A 121 7.69 8.47 7.85
C THR A 121 6.17 8.48 8.02
N MET A 122 5.41 8.48 6.92
CA MET A 122 3.97 8.76 6.92
C MET A 122 3.10 7.53 6.63
N ALA A 123 3.68 6.46 6.11
CA ALA A 123 3.00 5.21 5.79
C ALA A 123 3.76 4.01 6.39
N PRO A 124 3.87 3.92 7.73
CA PRO A 124 4.55 2.79 8.36
C PRO A 124 3.95 1.46 7.91
N LEU A 125 4.80 0.45 7.73
CA LEU A 125 4.42 -0.86 7.16
C LEU A 125 3.32 -1.57 7.95
N SER A 126 3.22 -1.32 9.27
CA SER A 126 2.15 -1.83 10.12
C SER A 126 0.76 -1.35 9.68
N ARG A 127 0.64 -0.23 8.98
CA ARG A 127 -0.66 0.27 8.46
C ARG A 127 -1.06 -0.36 7.14
N TRP A 128 -0.17 -1.10 6.48
CA TRP A 128 -0.42 -1.61 5.13
C TRP A 128 -1.33 -2.82 5.21
N ARG A 129 -2.47 -2.75 4.54
CA ARG A 129 -3.47 -3.82 4.46
C ARG A 129 -3.43 -4.55 3.13
N SER A 130 -3.19 -3.81 2.05
CA SER A 130 -2.94 -4.38 0.72
C SER A 130 -1.69 -3.77 0.11
N LEU A 131 -0.89 -4.59 -0.55
CA LEU A 131 0.26 -4.18 -1.34
C LEU A 131 0.19 -4.82 -2.72
N ALA A 132 0.13 -4.00 -3.77
CA ALA A 132 0.29 -4.43 -5.15
C ALA A 132 1.58 -3.86 -5.72
N ILE A 133 2.49 -4.72 -6.19
CA ILE A 133 3.75 -4.31 -6.80
C ILE A 133 3.70 -4.66 -8.29
N TYR A 134 4.04 -3.69 -9.12
CA TYR A 134 4.13 -3.81 -10.57
C TYR A 134 5.56 -3.48 -10.98
N VAL A 135 6.29 -4.48 -11.46
CA VAL A 135 7.67 -4.35 -11.93
C VAL A 135 7.65 -4.30 -13.45
N SER A 136 8.16 -3.22 -14.03
CA SER A 136 8.34 -3.10 -15.48
C SER A 136 9.80 -2.85 -15.77
N SER A 137 10.42 -3.67 -16.62
CA SER A 137 11.72 -3.36 -17.19
C SER A 137 11.61 -2.09 -18.04
N LEU A 138 12.57 -1.19 -17.89
CA LEU A 138 12.71 -0.05 -18.79
C LEU A 138 13.51 -0.49 -20.01
N CYS A 139 12.92 -0.36 -21.19
CA CYS A 139 13.66 -0.45 -22.44
C CYS A 139 14.26 0.93 -22.73
N VAL A 140 15.57 1.09 -22.49
CA VAL A 140 16.29 2.29 -22.92
C VAL A 140 16.81 2.05 -24.32
N THR A 141 16.24 2.75 -25.32
CA THR A 141 16.77 2.76 -26.68
C THR A 141 17.70 3.95 -26.84
N ASN A 142 18.98 3.70 -27.09
CA ASN A 142 19.92 4.77 -27.40
C ASN A 142 19.72 5.17 -28.88
N SER A 143 18.92 6.21 -29.12
CA SER A 143 18.53 6.65 -30.46
C SER A 143 19.65 7.36 -31.25
N ARG A 144 20.83 7.57 -30.65
CA ARG A 144 21.94 8.33 -31.27
C ARG A 144 22.94 7.49 -32.07
N ALA A 145 22.81 6.16 -32.11
CA ALA A 145 23.67 5.29 -32.90
C ALA A 145 22.85 4.53 -33.95
N SER A 146 23.33 4.51 -35.19
CA SER A 146 22.84 3.61 -36.25
C SER A 146 23.11 2.16 -35.83
N GLY A 147 22.11 1.52 -35.21
CA GLY A 147 22.21 0.17 -34.63
C GLY A 147 21.68 0.08 -33.20
N ALA A 148 20.53 0.72 -32.91
CA ALA A 148 19.96 0.80 -31.57
C ALA A 148 19.77 -0.59 -30.93
N ARG A 149 20.59 -0.91 -29.93
CA ARG A 149 20.33 -2.00 -28.99
C ARG A 149 19.46 -1.45 -27.86
N ALA A 150 18.33 -2.08 -27.61
CA ALA A 150 17.57 -1.87 -26.39
C ALA A 150 18.36 -2.50 -25.24
N ILE A 151 18.73 -1.70 -24.24
CA ILE A 151 19.25 -2.22 -22.98
C ILE A 151 18.06 -2.25 -22.03
N ASN A 152 17.74 -3.45 -21.53
CA ASN A 152 16.79 -3.59 -20.44
C ASN A 152 17.51 -3.24 -19.15
N VAL A 153 17.04 -2.20 -18.47
CA VAL A 153 17.49 -1.88 -17.12
C VAL A 153 16.41 -2.37 -16.17
N ASP A 154 16.78 -3.34 -15.34
CA ASP A 154 15.90 -3.82 -14.28
C ASP A 154 15.77 -2.72 -13.21
N PRO A 155 14.56 -2.42 -12.74
CA PRO A 155 14.37 -1.41 -11.71
C PRO A 155 15.02 -1.86 -10.40
N GLU A 156 15.65 -0.94 -9.68
CA GLU A 156 16.04 -1.20 -8.29
C GLU A 156 14.78 -1.31 -7.44
N ILE A 157 14.52 -2.52 -6.98
CA ILE A 157 13.37 -2.82 -6.14
C ILE A 157 13.76 -2.48 -4.69
N PRO A 158 13.14 -1.46 -4.07
CA PRO A 158 13.50 -1.05 -2.72
C PRO A 158 13.23 -2.19 -1.73
N CYS A 159 14.22 -2.51 -0.92
CA CYS A 159 14.05 -3.46 0.17
C CYS A 159 13.17 -2.83 1.25
N LEU A 160 11.94 -3.32 1.38
CA LEU A 160 11.04 -2.95 2.48
C LEU A 160 11.37 -3.83 3.69
N SER A 161 12.22 -3.31 4.57
CA SER A 161 12.55 -3.98 5.83
C SER A 161 11.55 -3.59 6.93
N GLY A 162 11.00 -4.59 7.63
CA GLY A 162 10.10 -4.39 8.76
C GLY A 162 8.96 -5.40 8.84
N SER A 163 8.07 -5.22 9.82
CA SER A 163 6.93 -6.10 10.07
C SER A 163 5.65 -5.57 9.40
N PHE A 164 5.05 -6.41 8.56
CA PHE A 164 3.79 -6.15 7.87
C PHE A 164 2.63 -6.78 8.66
N GLU A 165 2.35 -6.24 9.84
CA GLU A 165 1.43 -6.87 10.81
C GLU A 165 0.00 -7.01 10.30
N ASN A 166 -0.47 -6.02 9.54
CA ASN A 166 -1.84 -5.92 9.05
C ASN A 166 -1.99 -6.28 7.56
N LEU A 167 -0.91 -6.72 6.91
CA LEU A 167 -0.94 -7.04 5.49
C LEU A 167 -1.79 -8.30 5.26
N GLN A 168 -2.89 -8.11 4.52
CA GLN A 168 -3.86 -9.15 4.22
C GLN A 168 -3.84 -9.53 2.74
N GLN A 169 -3.40 -8.62 1.87
CA GLN A 169 -3.38 -8.86 0.43
C GLN A 169 -2.03 -8.47 -0.14
N LEU A 170 -1.42 -9.38 -0.89
CA LEU A 170 -0.20 -9.14 -1.62
C LEU A 170 -0.41 -9.52 -3.08
N SER A 171 -0.12 -8.57 -3.97
CA SER A 171 -0.13 -8.78 -5.41
C SER A 171 1.22 -8.41 -6.00
N PHE A 172 1.76 -9.25 -6.88
CA PHE A 172 3.02 -9.00 -7.56
C PHE A 172 2.89 -9.31 -9.05
N TYR A 173 3.17 -8.32 -9.90
CA TYR A 173 3.06 -8.43 -11.36
C TYR A 173 4.34 -7.87 -11.99
N GLY A 174 4.79 -8.47 -13.09
CA GLY A 174 5.93 -7.93 -13.82
C GLY A 174 6.67 -8.95 -14.67
N THR A 175 7.83 -8.52 -15.15
CA THR A 175 8.81 -9.29 -15.90
C THR A 175 10.19 -9.07 -15.27
N GLY A 176 11.05 -10.09 -15.26
CA GLY A 176 12.40 -10.02 -14.67
C GLY A 176 12.60 -11.05 -13.55
N GLU A 177 13.63 -10.87 -12.74
CA GLU A 177 13.92 -11.75 -11.60
C GLU A 177 12.96 -11.52 -10.42
N PHE A 178 12.66 -12.58 -9.68
CA PHE A 178 11.84 -12.49 -8.47
C PHE A 178 12.73 -12.02 -7.31
N PRO A 179 12.41 -10.90 -6.63
CA PRO A 179 13.28 -10.38 -5.57
C PRO A 179 13.34 -11.33 -4.38
N SER A 180 14.54 -11.63 -3.89
CA SER A 180 14.73 -12.51 -2.72
C SER A 180 14.03 -11.99 -1.47
N TRP A 181 14.12 -10.68 -1.20
CA TRP A 181 13.42 -10.05 -0.07
C TRP A 181 11.90 -10.20 -0.16
N LEU A 182 11.33 -10.35 -1.36
CA LEU A 182 9.90 -10.60 -1.53
C LEU A 182 9.55 -12.04 -1.14
N ALA A 183 10.44 -13.00 -1.36
CA ALA A 183 10.28 -14.35 -0.84
C ALA A 183 10.30 -14.34 0.70
N ASP A 184 11.21 -13.59 1.31
CA ASP A 184 11.27 -13.42 2.77
C ASP A 184 10.02 -12.71 3.30
N LEU A 185 9.53 -11.69 2.60
CA LEU A 185 8.28 -11.01 2.94
C LEU A 185 7.11 -11.99 2.91
N VAL A 186 6.98 -12.74 1.82
CA VAL A 186 5.94 -13.76 1.68
C VAL A 186 6.07 -14.77 2.79
N GLU A 187 7.26 -15.27 3.11
CA GLU A 187 7.43 -16.22 4.21
C GLU A 187 7.00 -15.66 5.57
N ASN A 188 7.43 -14.44 5.90
CA ASN A 188 7.13 -13.80 7.17
C ASN A 188 5.66 -13.39 7.32
N THR A 189 4.96 -13.18 6.20
CA THR A 189 3.57 -12.69 6.18
C THR A 189 2.54 -13.71 5.70
N ALA A 190 2.97 -14.81 5.07
CA ALA A 190 2.10 -15.77 4.37
C ALA A 190 1.00 -16.33 5.25
N LEU A 191 1.28 -16.56 6.53
CA LEU A 191 0.28 -17.08 7.48
C LEU A 191 -0.86 -16.10 7.76
N LYS A 192 -0.66 -14.80 7.51
CA LYS A 192 -1.66 -13.73 7.71
C LYS A 192 -2.34 -13.29 6.41
N LEU A 193 -1.75 -13.61 5.26
CA LEU A 193 -2.28 -13.23 3.96
C LEU A 193 -3.60 -13.96 3.67
N ARG A 194 -4.65 -13.18 3.40
CA ARG A 194 -5.94 -13.67 2.92
C ARG A 194 -5.97 -13.83 1.40
N LYS A 195 -5.14 -13.06 0.70
CA LYS A 195 -5.08 -13.04 -0.76
C LYS A 195 -3.63 -12.87 -1.22
N LEU A 196 -3.18 -13.77 -2.07
CA LEU A 196 -1.88 -13.69 -2.73
C LEU A 196 -2.11 -13.84 -4.24
N GLN A 197 -1.74 -12.83 -5.01
CA GLN A 197 -1.82 -12.86 -6.47
C GLN A 197 -0.45 -12.63 -7.05
N VAL A 198 -0.03 -13.51 -7.96
CA VAL A 198 1.28 -13.40 -8.57
C VAL A 198 1.15 -13.59 -10.07
N GLY A 199 1.78 -12.71 -10.84
CA GLY A 199 1.80 -12.76 -12.29
C GLY A 199 2.35 -14.09 -12.79
N THR A 200 1.87 -14.53 -13.96
CA THR A 200 2.15 -15.86 -14.54
C THR A 200 3.64 -16.21 -14.56
N ASN A 201 4.48 -15.22 -14.85
CA ASN A 201 5.93 -15.35 -14.95
C ASN A 201 6.64 -15.78 -13.66
N TYR A 202 6.01 -15.57 -12.49
CA TYR A 202 6.63 -15.82 -11.18
C TYR A 202 5.98 -16.98 -10.40
N THR A 203 4.92 -17.57 -10.95
CA THR A 203 4.13 -18.59 -10.25
C THR A 203 4.95 -19.82 -9.84
N GLY A 204 5.94 -20.23 -10.65
CA GLY A 204 6.82 -21.36 -10.35
C GLY A 204 7.71 -21.11 -9.15
N ILE A 205 8.47 -20.00 -9.16
CA ILE A 205 9.41 -19.62 -8.10
C ILE A 205 8.68 -19.42 -6.76
N LEU A 206 7.57 -18.68 -6.78
CA LEU A 206 6.78 -18.42 -5.58
C LEU A 206 6.19 -19.72 -5.00
N ARG A 207 5.73 -20.64 -5.85
CA ARG A 207 5.20 -21.94 -5.39
C ARG A 207 6.29 -22.74 -4.66
N THR A 208 7.54 -22.68 -5.10
CA THR A 208 8.67 -23.32 -4.42
C THR A 208 8.90 -22.70 -3.05
N HIS A 209 9.02 -21.37 -2.95
CA HIS A 209 9.22 -20.69 -1.66
C HIS A 209 8.06 -20.90 -0.68
N LEU A 210 6.81 -20.86 -1.15
CA LEU A 210 5.64 -21.14 -0.31
C LEU A 210 5.63 -22.58 0.20
N LYS A 211 6.04 -23.56 -0.63
CA LYS A 211 6.18 -24.96 -0.19
C LYS A 211 7.25 -25.10 0.88
N GLU A 212 8.39 -24.45 0.71
CA GLU A 212 9.49 -24.44 1.68
C GLU A 212 9.09 -23.78 3.00
N ALA A 213 8.47 -22.59 2.94
CA ALA A 213 7.95 -21.89 4.11
C ALA A 213 6.92 -22.75 4.85
N SER A 214 5.98 -23.37 4.13
CA SER A 214 5.01 -24.31 4.72
C SER A 214 5.68 -25.51 5.39
N ALA A 215 6.71 -26.09 4.77
CA ALA A 215 7.46 -27.20 5.34
C ALA A 215 8.21 -26.79 6.62
N ARG A 216 8.80 -25.59 6.67
CA ARG A 216 9.45 -25.03 7.86
C ARG A 216 8.45 -24.82 9.00
N VAL A 217 7.29 -24.22 8.73
CA VAL A 217 6.22 -24.04 9.73
C VAL A 217 5.73 -25.38 10.27
N LYS A 218 5.50 -26.38 9.40
CA LYS A 218 5.12 -27.74 9.82
C LYS A 218 6.19 -28.43 10.66
N LYS A 219 7.47 -28.18 10.40
CA LYS A 219 8.59 -28.72 11.18
C LYS A 219 8.67 -28.05 12.56
N ALA A 220 8.46 -26.73 12.63
CA ALA A 220 8.49 -25.96 13.88
C ALA A 220 7.30 -26.25 14.80
N THR A 221 6.15 -26.65 14.24
CA THR A 221 4.93 -27.00 15.00
C THR A 221 4.87 -28.46 15.44
N LYS A 222 5.86 -29.30 15.09
CA LYS A 222 5.95 -30.65 15.66
C LYS A 222 6.26 -30.54 17.16
N PRO A 223 5.48 -31.21 18.04
CA PRO A 223 5.74 -31.19 19.47
C PRO A 223 7.13 -31.75 19.75
N LEU A 224 7.88 -31.07 20.63
CA LEU A 224 9.15 -31.56 21.14
C LEU A 224 8.96 -33.00 21.65
N PRO A 225 9.87 -33.94 21.33
CA PRO A 225 9.80 -35.29 21.89
C PRO A 225 9.77 -35.16 23.41
N LYS A 226 8.75 -35.79 24.02
CA LYS A 226 8.61 -35.85 25.48
C LYS A 226 9.94 -36.37 26.04
N LEU A 227 10.67 -35.52 26.76
CA LEU A 227 11.80 -35.96 27.58
C LEU A 227 11.24 -36.99 28.55
N GLY A 228 11.53 -38.26 28.26
CA GLY A 228 11.17 -39.38 29.12
C GLY A 228 11.70 -39.08 30.51
N HIS A 229 10.78 -38.95 31.46
CA HIS A 229 11.13 -38.85 32.88
C HIS A 229 11.70 -40.20 33.29
N SER A 230 13.02 -40.34 33.21
CA SER A 230 13.73 -41.40 33.92
C SER A 230 13.77 -40.98 35.39
N ALA A 231 12.81 -41.47 36.16
CA ALA A 231 12.81 -41.36 37.61
C ALA A 231 13.96 -42.21 38.17
N THR A 232 15.14 -41.61 38.34
CA THR A 232 16.22 -42.23 39.11
C THR A 232 15.90 -42.06 40.59
N THR A 233 15.36 -43.10 41.20
CA THR A 233 15.13 -43.18 42.65
C THR A 233 16.48 -43.17 43.38
N PHE A 234 16.85 -42.04 43.97
CA PHE A 234 17.94 -41.98 44.93
C PHE A 234 17.43 -42.50 46.28
N LYS A 235 17.83 -43.72 46.67
CA LYS A 235 17.70 -44.19 48.06
C LYS A 235 18.86 -43.62 48.87
N ALA A 236 18.55 -42.73 49.82
CA ALA A 236 19.49 -42.33 50.86
C ALA A 236 19.56 -43.43 51.93
N HIS A 237 20.75 -43.98 52.15
CA HIS A 237 21.05 -44.89 53.24
C HIS A 237 21.47 -44.06 54.45
N VAL A 238 20.68 -44.08 55.53
CA VAL A 238 21.07 -43.56 56.85
C VAL A 238 21.69 -44.72 57.61
N SER A 239 22.94 -44.56 58.05
CA SER A 239 23.61 -45.47 58.99
C SER A 239 23.64 -44.80 60.37
N HIS A 240 23.22 -45.55 61.39
CA HIS A 240 23.41 -45.23 62.80
C HIS A 240 24.82 -45.62 63.25
#